data_AF-A0A7I7S3T5-F1
#
_entry.id   AF-A0A7I7S3T5-F1
#
_cell.length_a   1.000
_cell.length_b   1.000
_cell.length_c   1.000
_cell.angle_alpha   90.00
_cell.angle_beta   90.00
_cell.angle_gamma   90.00
#
_symmetry.space_group_name_H-M   'P 1'
#
loop_
_entity.id
_entity.type
_entity.pdbx_description
1 polymer ?
#
loop_
_entity_poly.entity_id
_entity_poly.type
_entity_poly.pdbx_seq_one_letter_code
_entity_poly.pdbx_strand_id
1 'polypeptide(L)'
;MVVALIALVVSRTFFSGPSEECRPVADLLAFNAEQTERITSRLSENEGLPTATDDIAYQAWADGLAERAQRVTSPELAKTSTDLAILADEFVRGLPELRAKAESQAPGAPTPPEMYQMEATNARVSDKLAELSAACS
;
A
#
# COMPACT_ATOMS: atom_id res chain seq x y z
N MET A 1 34.27 34.24 -9.78
CA MET A 1 33.31 33.17 -10.14
C MET A 1 33.32 32.10 -9.06
N VAL A 2 32.45 32.19 -8.07
CA VAL A 2 32.26 31.16 -7.01
C VAL A 2 30.76 30.82 -6.86
N VAL A 3 29.87 31.73 -7.27
CA VAL A 3 28.41 31.58 -7.22
C VAL A 3 27.90 30.46 -8.15
N ALA A 4 28.54 30.23 -9.30
CA ALA A 4 28.10 29.23 -10.27
C ALA A 4 28.28 27.78 -9.77
N LEU A 5 29.29 27.51 -8.94
CA LEU A 5 29.53 26.17 -8.40
C LEU A 5 28.53 25.82 -7.30
N ILE A 6 28.15 26.80 -6.47
CA ILE A 6 27.17 26.60 -5.39
C ILE A 6 25.78 26.34 -5.98
N ALA A 7 25.37 27.11 -7.00
CA ALA A 7 24.09 26.89 -7.68
C ALA A 7 24.02 25.51 -8.37
N LEU A 8 25.12 25.00 -8.92
CA LEU A 8 25.16 23.73 -9.64
C LEU A 8 25.16 22.52 -8.71
N VAL A 9 25.80 22.63 -7.53
CA VAL A 9 25.76 21.58 -6.49
C VAL A 9 24.38 21.52 -5.84
N VAL A 10 23.81 22.68 -5.47
CA VAL A 10 22.43 22.74 -4.94
C VAL A 10 21.44 22.21 -5.98
N SER A 11 21.57 22.57 -7.26
CA SER A 11 20.70 22.04 -8.30
C SER A 11 20.82 20.53 -8.47
N ARG A 12 22.03 19.95 -8.41
CA ARG A 12 22.18 18.49 -8.49
C ARG A 12 21.61 17.79 -7.26
N THR A 13 21.80 18.29 -6.05
CA THR A 13 21.25 17.64 -4.84
C THR A 13 19.74 17.83 -4.69
N PHE A 14 19.17 18.93 -5.19
CA PHE A 14 17.72 19.21 -5.11
C PHE A 14 16.91 18.65 -6.28
N PHE A 15 17.52 18.35 -7.43
CA PHE A 15 16.86 17.80 -8.62
C PHE A 15 17.27 16.36 -8.97
N SER A 16 18.11 15.72 -8.16
CA SER A 16 18.31 14.27 -8.27
C SER A 16 17.06 13.62 -7.69
N GLY A 17 16.23 13.00 -8.53
CA GLY A 17 15.15 12.14 -8.07
C GLY A 17 15.65 11.00 -7.18
N PRO A 18 14.77 10.07 -6.75
CA PRO A 18 15.19 8.91 -5.97
C PRO A 18 16.37 8.20 -6.64
N SER A 19 17.27 7.63 -5.82
CA SER A 19 18.38 6.82 -6.32
C SER A 19 17.88 5.73 -7.28
N GLU A 20 18.75 5.20 -8.14
CA GLU A 20 18.34 4.15 -9.09
C GLU A 20 17.70 2.95 -8.38
N GLU A 21 18.18 2.61 -7.18
CA GLU A 21 17.61 1.56 -6.32
C GLU A 21 16.23 1.92 -5.74
N CYS A 22 15.98 3.19 -5.44
CA CYS A 22 14.73 3.69 -4.87
C CYS A 22 13.67 4.03 -5.90
N ARG A 23 14.03 4.12 -7.19
CA ARG A 23 13.07 4.38 -8.27
C ARG A 23 11.92 3.36 -8.34
N PRO A 24 12.14 2.03 -8.28
CA PRO A 24 11.04 1.07 -8.24
C PRO A 24 10.21 1.14 -6.94
N VAL A 25 10.83 1.50 -5.81
CA VAL A 25 10.11 1.73 -4.55
C VAL A 25 9.20 2.96 -4.66
N ALA A 26 9.67 4.04 -5.27
CA ALA A 26 8.86 5.23 -5.51
C ALA A 26 7.63 4.94 -6.40
N ASP A 27 7.78 4.11 -7.43
CA ASP A 27 6.65 3.65 -8.27
C ASP A 27 5.64 2.82 -7.47
N LEU A 28 6.14 1.90 -6.62
CA LEU A 28 5.30 1.12 -5.71
C LEU A 28 4.49 2.02 -4.75
N LEU A 29 5.14 3.00 -4.11
CA LEU A 29 4.50 3.91 -3.16
C LEU A 29 3.48 4.82 -3.86
N ALA A 30 3.81 5.33 -5.05
CA ALA A 30 2.92 6.16 -5.84
C ALA A 30 1.67 5.39 -6.28
N PHE A 31 1.84 4.16 -6.77
CA PHE A 31 0.72 3.29 -7.12
C PHE A 31 -0.18 3.01 -5.92
N ASN A 32 0.39 2.71 -4.75
CA ASN A 32 -0.39 2.49 -3.53
C ASN A 32 -1.23 3.73 -3.18
N ALA A 33 -0.63 4.93 -3.20
CA ALA A 33 -1.34 6.17 -2.91
C ALA A 33 -2.50 6.41 -3.88
N GLU A 34 -2.26 6.22 -5.18
CA GLU A 34 -3.29 6.36 -6.21
C GLU A 34 -4.43 5.35 -6.05
N GLN A 35 -4.13 4.08 -5.76
CA GLN A 35 -5.17 3.07 -5.56
C GLN A 35 -5.97 3.30 -4.28
N THR A 36 -5.32 3.72 -3.18
CA THR A 36 -6.03 4.05 -1.94
C THR A 36 -7.05 5.16 -2.19
N GLU A 37 -6.68 6.23 -2.89
CA GLU A 37 -7.62 7.30 -3.24
C GLU A 37 -8.82 6.78 -4.06
N ARG A 38 -8.55 5.95 -5.07
CA ARG A 38 -9.59 5.33 -5.93
C ARG A 38 -10.51 4.37 -5.19
N ILE A 39 -9.98 3.60 -4.24
CA ILE A 39 -10.77 2.67 -3.43
C ILE A 39 -11.61 3.45 -2.42
N THR A 40 -11.02 4.42 -1.71
CA THR A 40 -11.75 5.24 -0.74
C THR A 40 -12.87 6.03 -1.40
N SER A 41 -12.66 6.58 -2.60
CA SER A 41 -13.73 7.31 -3.32
C SER A 41 -14.94 6.43 -3.65
N ARG A 42 -14.73 5.13 -3.88
CA ARG A 42 -15.83 4.16 -4.12
C ARG A 42 -16.54 3.77 -2.83
N LEU A 43 -15.81 3.64 -1.73
CA LEU A 43 -16.40 3.27 -0.43
C LEU A 43 -17.19 4.40 0.21
N SER A 44 -16.81 5.66 -0.01
CA SER A 44 -17.62 6.80 0.48
C SER A 44 -19.04 6.85 -0.09
N GLU A 45 -19.30 6.13 -1.18
CA GLU A 45 -20.64 5.99 -1.77
C GLU A 45 -21.46 4.85 -1.14
N ASN A 46 -20.78 3.89 -0.48
CA ASN A 46 -21.34 2.67 0.08
C ASN A 46 -20.96 2.59 1.58
N GLU A 47 -21.66 3.33 2.45
CA GLU A 47 -21.41 3.30 3.90
C GLU A 47 -21.31 1.84 4.42
N GLY A 48 -20.14 1.41 4.90
CA GLY A 48 -19.93 0.07 5.45
C GLY A 48 -18.67 -0.64 4.96
N LEU A 49 -18.67 -1.97 5.12
CA LEU A 49 -17.59 -2.83 4.62
C LEU A 49 -17.59 -2.90 3.09
N PRO A 50 -16.42 -3.10 2.44
CA PRO A 50 -16.36 -3.36 1.01
C PRO A 50 -17.31 -4.49 0.58
N THR A 51 -18.07 -4.25 -0.48
CA THR A 51 -19.04 -5.19 -1.05
C THR A 51 -18.36 -6.16 -2.02
N ALA A 52 -19.05 -7.22 -2.45
CA ALA A 52 -18.52 -8.15 -3.44
C ALA A 52 -18.16 -7.48 -4.79
N THR A 53 -18.80 -6.36 -5.10
CA THR A 53 -18.50 -5.55 -6.29
C THR A 53 -17.14 -4.85 -6.19
N ASP A 54 -16.66 -4.61 -4.96
CA ASP A 54 -15.38 -3.93 -4.69
C ASP A 54 -14.18 -4.89 -4.75
N ASP A 55 -14.42 -6.21 -4.67
CA ASP A 55 -13.37 -7.24 -4.62
C ASP A 55 -12.41 -7.14 -5.82
N ILE A 56 -12.91 -6.79 -7.01
CA ILE A 56 -12.08 -6.60 -8.21
C ILE A 56 -11.10 -5.44 -8.05
N ALA A 57 -11.51 -4.34 -7.41
CA ALA A 57 -10.65 -3.18 -7.20
C ALA A 57 -9.54 -3.49 -6.18
N TYR A 58 -9.91 -4.19 -5.10
CA TYR A 58 -8.97 -4.66 -4.10
C TYR A 58 -7.97 -5.68 -4.67
N GLN A 59 -8.43 -6.64 -5.48
CA GLN A 59 -7.54 -7.59 -6.15
C GLN A 59 -6.58 -6.88 -7.10
N ALA A 60 -7.06 -5.93 -7.91
CA ALA A 60 -6.21 -5.15 -8.81
C ALA A 60 -5.14 -4.33 -8.05
N TRP A 61 -5.48 -3.82 -6.85
CA TRP A 61 -4.50 -3.18 -5.96
C TRP A 61 -3.44 -4.17 -5.47
N ALA A 62 -3.83 -5.33 -4.95
CA ALA A 62 -2.87 -6.35 -4.47
C ALA A 62 -1.97 -6.86 -5.61
N ASP A 63 -2.55 -7.18 -6.76
CA ASP A 63 -1.79 -7.63 -7.95
C ASP A 63 -0.82 -6.56 -8.43
N GLY A 64 -1.24 -5.29 -8.45
CA GLY A 64 -0.41 -4.18 -8.87
C GLY A 64 0.74 -3.86 -7.89
N LEU A 65 0.55 -4.13 -6.59
CA LEU A 65 1.63 -4.10 -5.59
C LEU A 65 2.61 -5.25 -5.82
N ALA A 66 2.11 -6.46 -6.08
CA ALA A 66 2.95 -7.62 -6.36
C ALA A 66 3.81 -7.43 -7.63
N GLU A 67 3.22 -6.90 -8.70
CA GLU A 67 3.95 -6.58 -9.94
C GLU A 67 5.09 -5.60 -9.68
N ARG A 68 4.86 -4.56 -8.87
CA ARG A 68 5.87 -3.54 -8.58
C ARG A 68 6.92 -4.02 -7.60
N ALA A 69 6.54 -4.84 -6.62
CA ALA A 69 7.48 -5.45 -5.70
C ALA A 69 8.54 -6.29 -6.43
N GLN A 70 8.16 -6.99 -7.50
CA GLN A 70 9.10 -7.76 -8.34
C GLN A 70 10.13 -6.91 -9.08
N ARG A 71 9.89 -5.60 -9.24
CA ARG A 71 10.80 -4.66 -9.89
C ARG A 71 11.84 -4.09 -8.93
N VAL A 72 11.69 -4.31 -7.63
CA VAL A 72 12.64 -3.88 -6.60
C VAL A 72 13.71 -4.96 -6.46
N THR A 73 14.98 -4.61 -6.73
CA THR A 73 16.08 -5.59 -6.79
C THR A 73 17.12 -5.45 -5.68
N SER A 74 17.16 -4.30 -5.00
CA SER A 74 18.05 -4.12 -3.84
C SER A 74 17.59 -5.07 -2.72
N PRO A 75 18.46 -5.93 -2.15
CA PRO A 75 18.01 -7.09 -1.35
C PRO A 75 17.05 -6.76 -0.21
N GLU A 76 17.37 -5.75 0.61
CA GLU A 76 16.53 -5.36 1.75
C GLU A 76 15.22 -4.70 1.29
N LEU A 77 15.27 -3.84 0.26
CA LEU A 77 14.07 -3.21 -0.31
C LEU A 77 13.16 -4.25 -0.99
N ALA A 78 13.74 -5.25 -1.65
CA ALA A 78 13.03 -6.32 -2.33
C ALA A 78 12.29 -7.21 -1.33
N LYS A 79 12.93 -7.53 -0.20
CA LYS A 79 12.30 -8.24 0.90
C LYS A 79 11.10 -7.47 1.44
N THR A 80 11.28 -6.21 1.84
CA THR A 80 10.20 -5.39 2.40
C THR A 80 9.06 -5.17 1.40
N SER A 81 9.36 -5.00 0.11
CA SER A 81 8.35 -4.88 -0.95
C SER A 81 7.59 -6.18 -1.19
N THR A 82 8.27 -7.33 -1.10
CA THR A 82 7.63 -8.65 -1.21
C THR A 82 6.71 -8.92 -0.02
N ASP A 83 7.17 -8.61 1.20
CA ASP A 83 6.35 -8.72 2.42
C ASP A 83 5.09 -7.84 2.32
N LEU A 84 5.21 -6.62 1.80
CA LEU A 84 4.07 -5.74 1.52
C LEU A 84 3.07 -6.39 0.55
N ALA A 85 3.55 -6.95 -0.57
CA ALA A 85 2.69 -7.60 -1.56
C ALA A 85 1.95 -8.82 -0.97
N ILE A 86 2.62 -9.62 -0.14
CA ILE A 86 2.00 -10.76 0.56
C ILE A 86 0.89 -10.27 1.49
N LEU A 87 1.17 -9.25 2.32
CA LEU A 87 0.19 -8.70 3.26
C LEU A 87 -1.01 -8.07 2.55
N ALA A 88 -0.80 -7.42 1.40
CA ALA A 88 -1.89 -6.88 0.59
C ALA A 88 -2.81 -7.99 0.07
N ASP A 89 -2.24 -9.07 -0.46
CA ASP A 89 -3.00 -10.23 -0.93
C ASP A 89 -3.70 -10.99 0.23
N GLU A 90 -3.07 -11.08 1.40
CA GLU A 90 -3.73 -11.56 2.63
C GLU A 90 -4.94 -10.70 3.02
N PHE A 91 -4.79 -9.38 2.98
CA PHE A 91 -5.89 -8.44 3.26
C PHE A 91 -7.06 -8.66 2.30
N VAL A 92 -6.80 -8.72 0.98
CA VAL A 92 -7.85 -8.93 -0.02
C VAL A 92 -8.56 -10.27 0.19
N ARG A 93 -7.82 -11.35 0.49
CA ARG A 93 -8.40 -12.67 0.74
C ARG A 93 -9.29 -12.74 1.98
N GLY A 94 -9.09 -11.85 2.97
CA GLY A 94 -9.92 -11.78 4.16
C GLY A 94 -11.25 -11.03 3.99
N LEU A 95 -11.38 -10.18 2.96
CA LEU A 95 -12.59 -9.36 2.76
C LEU A 95 -13.88 -10.18 2.61
N PRO A 96 -13.94 -11.28 1.82
CA PRO A 96 -15.17 -12.05 1.67
C PRO A 96 -15.61 -12.73 2.97
N GLU A 97 -14.65 -13.25 3.75
CA GLU A 97 -14.95 -13.88 5.05
C GLU A 97 -15.50 -12.84 6.02
N LEU A 98 -14.85 -11.68 6.11
CA LEU A 98 -15.28 -10.60 6.97
C LEU A 98 -16.70 -10.14 6.64
N ARG A 99 -17.01 -9.98 5.35
CA ARG A 99 -18.35 -9.64 4.87
C ARG A 99 -19.38 -10.67 5.29
N ALA A 100 -19.11 -11.96 5.05
CA ALA A 100 -20.01 -13.04 5.43
C ALA A 100 -20.29 -13.08 6.94
N LYS A 101 -19.26 -12.80 7.76
CA LYS A 101 -19.42 -12.70 9.22
C LYS A 101 -20.29 -11.52 9.61
N ALA A 102 -20.03 -10.33 9.05
CA ALA A 102 -20.81 -9.13 9.31
C ALA A 102 -22.29 -9.30 8.92
N GLU A 103 -22.58 -9.91 7.76
CA GLU A 103 -23.95 -10.20 7.31
C GLU A 103 -24.69 -11.19 8.22
N SER A 104 -23.96 -12.11 8.86
CA SER A 104 -24.54 -13.11 9.77
C SER A 104 -24.76 -12.61 11.21
N GLN A 105 -24.29 -11.41 11.54
CA GLN A 105 -24.39 -10.90 12.91
C GLN A 105 -25.81 -10.46 13.28
N ALA A 106 -26.22 -10.82 14.50
CA ALA A 106 -27.45 -10.28 15.09
C ALA A 106 -27.26 -8.80 15.43
N PRO A 107 -28.32 -7.97 15.37
CA PRO A 107 -28.25 -6.57 15.80
C PRO A 107 -27.69 -6.44 17.24
N GLY A 108 -26.64 -5.65 17.41
CA GLY A 108 -25.98 -5.44 18.72
C GLY A 108 -24.99 -6.53 19.14
N ALA A 109 -24.69 -7.51 18.28
CA ALA A 109 -23.61 -8.45 18.51
C ALA A 109 -22.24 -7.72 18.58
N PRO A 110 -21.28 -8.25 19.35
CA PRO A 110 -19.93 -7.69 19.41
C PRO A 110 -19.24 -7.81 18.05
N THR A 111 -18.33 -6.90 17.72
CA THR A 111 -17.54 -6.92 16.47
C THR A 111 -16.88 -8.30 16.24
N PRO A 112 -16.93 -8.87 15.02
CA PRO A 112 -16.31 -10.15 14.73
C PRO A 112 -14.79 -10.12 14.98
N PRO A 113 -14.18 -11.19 15.52
CA PRO A 113 -12.72 -11.30 15.62
C PRO A 113 -11.98 -11.07 14.30
N GLU A 114 -12.61 -11.39 13.18
CA GLU A 114 -12.11 -11.21 11.82
C GLU A 114 -11.85 -9.73 11.48
N MET A 115 -12.63 -8.79 12.04
CA MET A 115 -12.35 -7.35 11.89
C MET A 115 -10.99 -6.98 12.48
N TYR A 116 -10.68 -7.46 13.68
CA TYR A 116 -9.42 -7.16 14.35
C TYR A 116 -8.22 -7.79 13.62
N GLN A 117 -8.40 -8.96 13.02
CA GLN A 117 -7.37 -9.58 12.20
C GLN A 117 -7.09 -8.76 10.95
N MET A 118 -8.15 -8.27 10.29
CA MET A 118 -8.05 -7.41 9.11
C MET A 118 -7.40 -6.06 9.43
N GLU A 119 -7.76 -5.44 10.56
CA GLU A 119 -7.09 -4.23 11.06
C GLU A 119 -5.61 -4.46 11.34
N ALA A 120 -5.26 -5.59 11.95
CA ALA A 120 -3.87 -5.94 12.21
C ALA A 120 -3.07 -6.15 10.92
N THR A 121 -3.64 -6.79 9.90
CA THR A 121 -3.01 -6.93 8.59
C THR A 121 -2.83 -5.56 7.92
N ASN A 122 -3.85 -4.69 7.95
CA ASN A 122 -3.76 -3.34 7.41
C ASN A 122 -2.71 -2.48 8.13
N ALA A 123 -2.55 -2.63 9.45
CA ALA A 123 -1.50 -1.97 10.20
C ALA A 123 -0.11 -2.42 9.71
N ARG A 124 0.10 -3.73 9.49
CA ARG A 124 1.35 -4.25 8.94
C ARG A 124 1.63 -3.77 7.52
N VAL A 125 0.61 -3.68 6.66
CA VAL A 125 0.72 -3.05 5.33
C VAL A 125 1.22 -1.60 5.47
N SER A 126 0.60 -0.84 6.37
CA SER A 126 0.99 0.56 6.66
C SER A 126 2.44 0.67 7.15
N ASP A 127 2.86 -0.24 8.04
CA ASP A 127 4.23 -0.29 8.55
C ASP A 127 5.24 -0.55 7.43
N LYS A 128 4.94 -1.48 6.50
CA LYS A 128 5.83 -1.80 5.38
C LYS A 128 5.95 -0.65 4.38
N LEU A 129 4.85 0.05 4.12
CA LEU A 129 4.86 1.27 3.31
C LEU A 129 5.74 2.36 3.96
N ALA A 130 5.62 2.54 5.28
CA ALA A 130 6.45 3.50 6.02
C ALA A 130 7.94 3.12 6.02
N GLU A 131 8.26 1.83 6.18
CA GLU A 131 9.62 1.30 6.12
C GLU A 131 10.26 1.59 4.74
N LEU A 132 9.55 1.30 3.65
CA LEU A 132 9.99 1.59 2.28
C LEU A 132 10.17 3.08 2.04
N SER A 133 9.22 3.90 2.50
CA SER A 133 9.31 5.35 2.37
C SER A 133 10.51 5.92 3.13
N ALA A 134 10.76 5.44 4.35
CA ALA A 134 11.89 5.90 5.17
C ALA A 134 13.24 5.46 4.60
N ALA A 135 13.31 4.29 3.95
CA ALA A 135 14.52 3.81 3.31
C ALA A 135 14.90 4.61 2.05
N CYS A 136 13.93 5.30 1.44
CA CYS A 136 14.07 5.98 0.15
C CYS A 136 13.79 7.49 0.18
N SER A 137 13.66 8.09 1.37
CA SER A 137 13.46 9.53 1.61
C SER A 137 14.75 10.33 1.61
#